data_AF-C3RUD7-F1
#
_entry.id   AF-C3RUD7-F1
#
_cell.length_a   1.000
_cell.length_b   1.000
_cell.length_c   1.000
_cell.angle_alpha   90.00
_cell.angle_beta   90.00
_cell.angle_gamma   90.00
#
_symmetry.space_group_name_H-M   'P 1'
#
loop_
_entity.id
_entity.type
_entity.pdbx_description
1 polymer ?
#
loop_
_entity_poly.entity_id
_entity_poly.type
_entity_poly.pdbx_seq_one_letter_code
_entity_poly.pdbx_strand_id
1 'polypeptide(L)'
;PWHFQAWNSGTCYFMLWASLACLNQFVNSIIWKGNVINSAPVWCDISIRITMAATAGLPSSSFCIVRRLYGIVSIRTVSISRAEKRRAIIIDSLICVLGPLTYLALQYIVQGHRFDI
;
A
#
# COMPACT_ATOMS: atom_id res chain seq x y z
N PRO A 1 -0.96 -3.59 -25.01
CA PRO A 1 -2.07 -4.09 -24.16
C PRO A 1 -1.97 -3.48 -22.75
N TRP A 2 -2.71 -2.39 -22.53
CA TRP A 2 -2.60 -1.52 -21.36
C TRP A 2 -3.20 -2.17 -20.10
N HIS A 3 -2.53 -2.08 -18.96
CA HIS A 3 -2.91 -2.72 -17.69
C HIS A 3 -4.34 -2.37 -17.18
N PHE A 4 -4.90 -1.23 -17.62
CA PHE A 4 -6.30 -0.85 -17.36
C PHE A 4 -7.32 -1.77 -18.05
N GLN A 5 -6.99 -2.32 -19.22
CA GLN A 5 -7.88 -3.20 -19.99
C GLN A 5 -7.87 -4.63 -19.43
N ALA A 6 -6.85 -4.99 -18.65
CA ALA A 6 -6.74 -6.27 -17.96
C ALA A 6 -7.35 -6.28 -16.55
N TRP A 7 -8.01 -5.19 -16.11
CA TRP A 7 -8.72 -5.14 -14.82
C TRP A 7 -7.83 -5.39 -13.60
N ASN A 8 -6.51 -5.14 -13.72
CA ASN A 8 -5.49 -5.49 -12.73
C ASN A 8 -5.32 -4.45 -11.63
N SER A 9 -6.41 -4.14 -10.93
CA SER A 9 -6.43 -3.15 -9.84
C SER A 9 -5.35 -3.44 -8.78
N GLY A 10 -5.16 -4.71 -8.42
CA GLY A 10 -4.11 -5.11 -7.46
C GLY A 10 -2.69 -4.76 -7.89
N THR A 11 -2.39 -4.85 -9.19
CA THR A 11 -1.07 -4.45 -9.74
C THR A 11 -0.90 -2.94 -9.76
N CYS A 12 -1.95 -2.17 -10.06
CA CYS A 12 -1.90 -0.71 -9.95
C CYS A 12 -1.60 -0.27 -8.51
N TYR A 13 -2.27 -0.87 -7.51
CA TYR A 13 -1.98 -0.59 -6.10
C TYR A 13 -0.56 -1.00 -5.70
N PHE A 14 -0.08 -2.15 -6.17
CA PHE A 14 1.31 -2.56 -5.94
C PHE A 14 2.32 -1.56 -6.52
N MET A 15 2.10 -1.11 -7.77
CA MET A 15 2.95 -0.11 -8.43
C MET A 15 2.93 1.24 -7.70
N LEU A 16 1.76 1.69 -7.23
CA LEU A 16 1.61 2.92 -6.46
C LEU A 16 2.34 2.83 -5.11
N TRP A 17 2.15 1.73 -4.36
CA TRP A 17 2.83 1.54 -3.07
C TRP A 17 4.35 1.39 -3.21
N ALA A 18 4.80 0.65 -4.22
CA ALA A 18 6.22 0.50 -4.49
C ALA A 18 6.87 1.82 -4.93
N SER A 19 6.21 2.59 -5.82
CA SER A 19 6.73 3.89 -6.26
C SER A 19 6.78 4.90 -5.11
N LEU A 20 5.78 4.94 -4.23
CA LEU A 20 5.79 5.76 -3.01
C LEU A 20 6.95 5.39 -2.08
N ALA A 21 7.21 4.10 -1.87
CA ALA A 21 8.33 3.64 -1.04
C ALA A 21 9.70 4.05 -1.62
N CYS A 22 9.88 3.85 -2.93
CA CYS A 22 11.09 4.27 -3.63
C CYS A 22 11.30 5.78 -3.59
N LEU A 23 10.23 6.57 -3.79
CA LEU A 23 10.30 8.03 -3.69
C LEU A 23 10.70 8.48 -2.29
N ASN A 24 10.14 7.83 -1.25
CA ASN A 24 10.50 8.13 0.13
C ASN A 24 11.99 7.87 0.42
N GLN A 25 12.53 6.75 -0.06
CA GLN A 25 13.97 6.47 0.04
C GLN A 25 14.82 7.48 -0.73
N PHE A 26 14.39 7.89 -1.93
CA PHE A 26 15.10 8.87 -2.73
C PHE A 26 15.19 10.23 -2.02
N VAL A 27 14.08 10.72 -1.47
CA VAL A 27 14.06 11.99 -0.74
C VAL A 27 14.88 11.89 0.55
N ASN A 28 14.84 10.76 1.28
CA ASN A 28 15.73 10.55 2.42
C ASN A 28 17.21 10.57 2.01
N SER A 29 17.57 9.96 0.88
CA SER A 29 18.96 10.00 0.42
C SER A 29 19.43 11.42 0.10
N ILE A 30 18.56 12.29 -0.41
CA ILE A 30 18.87 13.71 -0.68
C ILE A 30 19.02 14.49 0.63
N ILE A 31 18.05 14.38 1.55
CA ILE A 31 18.01 15.17 2.78
C ILE A 31 19.16 14.80 3.72
N TRP A 32 19.47 13.51 3.82
CA TRP A 32 20.51 12.98 4.73
C TRP A 32 21.88 12.88 4.07
N LYS A 33 22.08 13.47 2.88
CA LYS A 33 23.37 13.49 2.19
C LYS A 33 24.37 14.37 2.95
N GLY A 34 25.14 13.76 3.84
CA GLY A 34 26.24 14.43 4.57
C GLY A 34 25.81 15.19 5.83
N ASN A 35 24.59 14.98 6.33
CA ASN A 35 24.10 15.56 7.59
C ASN A 35 23.48 14.47 8.48
N VAL A 36 23.95 14.38 9.73
CA VAL A 36 23.35 13.59 10.83
C VAL A 36 22.40 14.42 11.69
N ILE A 37 22.28 15.71 11.40
CA ILE A 37 21.45 16.66 12.15
C ILE A 37 20.04 16.63 11.55
N ASN A 38 19.03 16.47 12.42
CA ASN A 38 17.61 16.36 12.07
C ASN A 38 17.10 17.69 11.45
N SER A 39 17.43 17.91 10.19
CA SER A 39 17.22 19.19 9.48
C SER A 39 15.75 19.44 9.15
N ALA A 40 14.92 18.39 9.18
CA ALA A 40 13.49 18.47 8.91
C ALA A 40 12.71 17.42 9.76
N PRO A 41 12.38 17.73 11.04
CA PRO A 41 11.64 16.82 11.90
C PRO A 41 10.27 16.43 11.31
N VAL A 42 9.61 17.36 10.62
CA VAL A 42 8.32 17.12 9.95
C VAL A 42 8.45 16.10 8.81
N TRP A 43 9.54 16.15 8.03
CA TRP A 43 9.77 15.19 6.95
C TRP A 43 10.06 13.79 7.48
N CYS A 44 10.84 13.69 8.56
CA CYS A 44 11.19 12.41 9.17
C CYS A 44 9.93 11.65 9.65
N ASP A 45 8.99 12.37 10.28
CA ASP A 45 7.72 11.81 10.75
C ASP A 45 6.85 11.30 9.57
N ILE A 46 6.74 12.10 8.49
CA ILE A 46 6.02 11.71 7.27
C ILE A 46 6.67 10.49 6.60
N SER A 47 8.00 10.49 6.49
CA SER A 47 8.75 9.39 5.87
C SER A 47 8.56 8.06 6.62
N ILE A 48 8.58 8.09 7.95
CA ILE A 48 8.34 6.91 8.78
C ILE A 48 6.91 6.39 8.54
N ARG A 49 5.92 7.28 8.49
CA ARG A 49 4.52 6.91 8.20
C ARG A 49 4.34 6.29 6.83
N ILE A 50 4.98 6.84 5.79
CA ILE A 50 4.94 6.29 4.43
C ILE A 50 5.58 4.90 4.39
N THR A 51 6.72 4.74 5.05
CA THR A 51 7.44 3.45 5.11
C THR A 51 6.62 2.39 5.84
N MET A 52 6.02 2.75 6.97
CA MET A 52 5.09 1.92 7.73
C MET A 52 3.83 1.54 6.92
N ALA A 53 3.27 2.47 6.17
CA ALA A 53 2.14 2.19 5.30
C ALA A 53 2.54 1.25 4.14
N ALA A 54 3.75 1.39 3.60
CA ALA A 54 4.26 0.53 2.53
C ALA A 54 4.50 -0.93 3.01
N THR A 55 4.97 -1.14 4.25
CA THR A 55 5.16 -2.50 4.78
C THR A 55 3.85 -3.27 4.94
N ALA A 56 2.72 -2.58 5.15
CA ALA A 56 1.39 -3.18 5.16
C ALA A 56 0.73 -3.20 3.77
N GLY A 57 0.95 -2.16 2.95
CA GLY A 57 0.33 -1.99 1.63
C GLY A 57 0.88 -2.94 0.56
N LEU A 58 2.18 -3.22 0.56
CA LEU A 58 2.83 -4.15 -0.37
C LEU A 58 2.33 -5.61 -0.23
N PRO A 59 2.32 -6.24 0.96
CA PRO A 59 1.81 -7.59 1.11
C PRO A 59 0.30 -7.68 0.87
N SER A 60 -0.47 -6.66 1.26
CA SER A 60 -1.91 -6.58 0.97
C SER A 60 -2.18 -6.56 -0.54
N SER A 61 -1.41 -5.77 -1.29
CA SER A 61 -1.52 -5.71 -2.75
C SER A 61 -1.10 -7.03 -3.40
N SER A 62 -0.04 -7.67 -2.88
CA SER A 62 0.42 -9.00 -3.34
C SER A 62 -0.67 -10.07 -3.13
N PHE A 63 -1.31 -10.07 -1.96
CA PHE A 63 -2.43 -10.97 -1.67
C PHE A 63 -3.60 -10.80 -2.65
N CYS A 64 -3.99 -9.56 -2.96
CA CYS A 64 -5.03 -9.29 -3.96
C CYS A 64 -4.66 -9.83 -5.36
N ILE A 65 -3.39 -9.69 -5.77
CA ILE A 65 -2.89 -10.23 -7.03
C ILE A 65 -2.98 -11.77 -7.04
N VAL A 66 -2.52 -12.42 -5.96
CA VAL A 66 -2.56 -13.90 -5.84
C VAL A 66 -3.99 -14.42 -5.79
N ARG A 67 -4.90 -13.75 -5.06
CA ARG A 67 -6.33 -14.10 -5.01
C ARG A 67 -6.97 -14.05 -6.39
N ARG A 68 -6.64 -13.04 -7.19
CA ARG A 68 -7.10 -12.91 -8.58
C ARG A 68 -6.55 -14.04 -9.45
N LEU A 69 -5.26 -14.33 -9.35
CA LEU A 69 -4.63 -15.45 -10.07
C LEU A 69 -5.28 -16.78 -9.71
N TYR A 70 -5.52 -17.02 -8.43
CA TYR A 70 -6.21 -18.21 -7.93
C TYR A 70 -7.61 -18.33 -8.53
N GLY A 71 -8.37 -17.23 -8.59
CA GLY A 71 -9.66 -17.19 -9.26
C GLY A 71 -9.57 -17.55 -10.74
N ILE A 72 -8.57 -17.04 -11.47
CA ILE A 72 -8.40 -17.35 -12.91
C ILE A 72 -8.06 -18.83 -13.12
N VAL A 73 -7.23 -19.42 -12.26
CA VAL A 73 -6.83 -20.83 -12.35
C VAL A 73 -7.97 -21.77 -11.94
N SER A 74 -8.71 -21.42 -10.88
CA SER A 74 -9.81 -22.22 -10.35
C SER A 74 -11.09 -22.14 -11.22
N ILE A 75 -11.37 -20.98 -11.85
CA ILE A 75 -12.62 -20.68 -12.54
C ILE A 75 -12.54 -21.03 -14.04
N ARG A 76 -11.85 -22.11 -14.40
CA ARG A 76 -11.78 -22.58 -15.80
C ARG A 76 -13.15 -23.03 -16.37
N THR A 77 -14.22 -23.03 -15.57
CA THR A 77 -15.54 -23.58 -15.93
C THR A 77 -16.77 -22.71 -15.64
N VAL A 78 -16.68 -21.54 -14.97
CA VAL A 78 -17.88 -20.74 -14.64
C VAL A 78 -17.71 -19.27 -15.06
N SER A 79 -18.63 -18.78 -15.89
CA SER A 79 -18.64 -17.39 -16.38
C SER A 79 -18.80 -16.39 -15.23
N ILE A 80 -17.70 -15.76 -14.78
CA ILE A 80 -17.77 -14.71 -13.76
C ILE A 80 -18.57 -13.53 -14.31
N SER A 81 -19.69 -13.22 -13.66
CA SER A 81 -20.51 -12.05 -13.98
C SER A 81 -19.73 -10.75 -13.76
N ARG A 82 -19.99 -9.74 -14.61
CA ARG A 82 -19.36 -8.41 -14.49
C ARG A 82 -19.58 -7.77 -13.10
N ALA A 83 -20.66 -8.13 -12.41
CA ALA A 83 -21.03 -7.63 -11.08
C ALA A 83 -20.10 -8.14 -9.96
N GLU A 84 -19.87 -9.45 -9.85
CA GLU A 84 -18.92 -10.04 -8.88
C GLU A 84 -17.51 -9.51 -9.07
N LYS A 85 -17.17 -9.32 -10.34
CA LYS A 85 -15.88 -8.84 -10.77
C LYS A 85 -15.68 -7.38 -10.28
N ARG A 86 -16.70 -6.50 -10.34
CA ARG A 86 -16.63 -5.14 -9.76
C ARG A 86 -16.55 -5.16 -8.24
N ARG A 87 -17.29 -6.08 -7.60
CA ARG A 87 -17.28 -6.25 -6.15
C ARG A 87 -15.90 -6.66 -5.63
N ALA A 88 -15.20 -7.53 -6.36
CA ALA A 88 -13.82 -7.90 -6.05
C ALA A 88 -12.86 -6.70 -6.09
N ILE A 89 -12.99 -5.80 -7.09
CA ILE A 89 -12.17 -4.59 -7.18
C ILE A 89 -12.43 -3.64 -6.01
N ILE A 90 -13.69 -3.46 -5.62
CA ILE A 90 -14.05 -2.62 -4.47
C ILE A 90 -13.46 -3.21 -3.19
N ILE A 91 -13.55 -4.53 -3.00
CA ILE A 91 -12.97 -5.22 -1.85
C ILE A 91 -11.45 -5.09 -1.85
N ASP A 92 -10.79 -5.30 -2.99
CA ASP A 92 -9.33 -5.14 -3.12
C ASP A 92 -8.89 -3.70 -2.82
N SER A 93 -9.66 -2.70 -3.29
CA SER A 93 -9.41 -1.29 -2.98
C SER A 93 -9.59 -0.97 -1.51
N LEU A 94 -10.63 -1.53 -0.87
CA LEU A 94 -10.84 -1.39 0.57
C LEU A 94 -9.68 -2.04 1.33
N ILE A 95 -9.23 -3.24 0.99
CA ILE A 95 -8.14 -3.91 1.70
C ILE A 95 -6.81 -3.16 1.53
N CYS A 96 -6.48 -2.74 0.30
CA CYS A 96 -5.23 -2.04 0.00
C CYS A 96 -5.16 -0.61 0.58
N VAL A 97 -6.30 -0.02 0.95
CA VAL A 97 -6.39 1.34 1.50
C VAL A 97 -6.70 1.31 3.00
N LEU A 98 -7.68 0.52 3.47
CA LEU A 98 -7.98 0.40 4.91
C LEU A 98 -6.82 -0.22 5.67
N GLY A 99 -6.15 -1.25 5.15
CA GLY A 99 -5.03 -1.90 5.84
C GLY A 99 -3.93 -0.93 6.29
N PRO A 100 -3.37 -0.10 5.38
CA PRO A 100 -2.39 0.90 5.76
C PRO A 100 -2.99 2.04 6.61
N LEU A 101 -4.27 2.42 6.42
CA LEU A 101 -4.94 3.45 7.24
C LEU A 101 -5.15 3.01 8.68
N THR A 102 -5.59 1.78 8.93
CA THR A 102 -5.77 1.24 10.27
C THR A 102 -4.43 1.03 10.96
N TYR A 103 -3.40 0.58 10.22
CA TYR A 103 -2.04 0.47 10.74
C TYR A 103 -1.46 1.83 11.16
N LEU A 104 -1.66 2.87 10.35
CA LEU A 104 -1.29 4.25 10.67
C LEU A 104 -2.06 4.79 11.88
N ALA A 105 -3.38 4.53 11.96
CA ALA A 105 -4.20 4.96 13.07
C ALA A 105 -3.77 4.30 14.39
N LEU A 106 -3.50 2.99 14.39
CA LEU A 106 -2.98 2.29 15.57
C LEU A 106 -1.61 2.84 15.99
N GLN A 107 -0.70 3.06 15.05
CA GLN A 107 0.62 3.63 15.36
C GLN A 107 0.52 5.05 15.92
N TYR A 108 -0.43 5.86 15.43
CA TYR A 108 -0.68 7.19 15.97
C TYR A 108 -1.19 7.13 17.42
N ILE A 109 -2.11 6.21 17.73
CA ILE A 109 -2.62 6.00 19.09
C ILE A 109 -1.52 5.51 20.03
N VAL A 110 -0.70 4.55 19.59
CA VAL A 110 0.41 4.01 20.39
C VAL A 110 1.49 5.05 20.64
N GLN A 111 1.77 5.93 19.68
CA GLN A 111 2.71 7.05 19.89
C GLN A 111 2.11 8.17 20.76
N GLY A 112 0.80 8.41 20.68
CA GLY A 112 0.09 9.36 21.57
C GLY A 112 0.20 8.98 23.05
N HIS A 113 0.06 7.69 23.36
CA HIS A 113 0.27 7.17 24.73
C HIS A 113 1.71 7.26 25.23
N ARG A 114 2.69 7.60 24.38
CA ARG A 114 4.09 7.80 24.79
C ARG A 114 4.42 9.24 25.19
N PHE A 115 3.50 10.18 24.99
CA PHE A 115 3.61 11.56 25.48
C PHE A 115 2.83 11.80 26.77
N ASP A 116 2.16 10.78 27.31
CA ASP A 116 1.49 10.80 28.61
C ASP A 116 2.43 10.19 29.67
N ILE A 117 3.58 10.87 29.88
CA ILE A 117 4.54 10.62 30.95
C ILE A 117 4.68 11.89 31.76
#